data_AF-A0A9X0R389-F1
#
_entry.id   AF-A0A9X0R389-F1
#
_cell.length_a   1.000
_cell.length_b   1.000
_cell.length_c   1.000
_cell.angle_alpha   90.00
_cell.angle_beta   90.00
_cell.angle_gamma   90.00
#
_symmetry.space_group_name_H-M   'P 1'
#
loop_
_entity.id
_entity.type
_entity.pdbx_description
1 polymer ?
#
loop_
_entity_poly.entity_id
_entity_poly.type
_entity_poly.pdbx_seq_one_letter_code
_entity_poly.pdbx_strand_id
1 'polypeptide(L)'
;MAKKNPVVLIHGYSDKGVSFLPWRNVLLQNGYADKDIHICSYRSLTNEVTIKDIAEGFDRALRKRPGLEDVHQPFDAIVHSTGMLVIRSWLSTYQERRGRLKRIVALAPATHGSPLAHKGRGFLGAVFKGNRESGPDFLEAGDLVLDGLELGSRFTWDLTHKDLLCDEPFYSRGKESPYVFILCGTEGYGGIRHLAREEGSDGTVRWAGCSLDTRKITLNLARDPAMSADVKAHRANSRDIEAIGALPMPFWPIAGKNHGTIVSEPDGPLVDLVLRALSVEEPDEFDKWQEAADAATKEARAKLERWQQFVVRVMDERQDPVRDFHIELFTRGADGDRRAIDFDADVHLYRADPSFRCFHISHDRLLKDWGGVVPDNLWVRLIASSGSELVGFHGVNSSRIREDGTGMDPEGVWDAELPLPETFGDHGVTLFHPFTTTFVEVTVNRDPMPFATDPNRICIFGLDWKG
;
A
#
# COMPACT_ATOMS: atom_id res chain seq x y z
N MET A 1 -29.47 25.88 -9.13
CA MET A 1 -28.56 24.93 -8.47
C MET A 1 -27.42 24.67 -9.43
N ALA A 2 -26.17 24.59 -8.94
CA ALA A 2 -25.04 24.17 -9.78
C ALA A 2 -25.33 22.78 -10.38
N LYS A 3 -24.91 22.55 -11.62
CA LYS A 3 -25.11 21.27 -12.30
C LYS A 3 -24.23 20.21 -11.61
N LYS A 4 -24.84 19.17 -11.06
CA LYS A 4 -24.13 18.02 -10.49
C LYS A 4 -23.50 17.19 -11.61
N ASN A 5 -22.29 16.70 -11.40
CA ASN A 5 -21.68 15.75 -12.32
C ASN A 5 -22.41 14.39 -12.22
N PRO A 6 -22.41 13.58 -13.30
CA PRO A 6 -22.76 12.17 -13.20
C PRO A 6 -21.87 11.46 -12.18
N VAL A 7 -22.44 10.53 -11.43
CA VAL A 7 -21.74 9.76 -10.38
C VAL A 7 -21.63 8.30 -10.79
N VAL A 8 -20.41 7.77 -10.77
CA VAL A 8 -20.11 6.38 -11.07
C VAL A 8 -19.81 5.61 -9.78
N LEU A 9 -20.57 4.54 -9.53
CA LEU A 9 -20.44 3.68 -8.34
C LEU A 9 -19.66 2.41 -8.70
N ILE A 10 -18.50 2.17 -8.07
CA ILE A 10 -17.54 1.10 -8.44
C ILE A 10 -17.30 0.17 -7.25
N HIS A 11 -17.73 -1.09 -7.36
CA HIS A 11 -17.70 -2.06 -6.25
C HIS A 11 -16.33 -2.70 -6.03
N GLY A 12 -16.19 -3.43 -4.93
CA GLY A 12 -15.00 -4.18 -4.56
C GLY A 12 -14.96 -5.60 -5.12
N TYR A 13 -13.87 -6.31 -4.79
CA TYR A 13 -13.71 -7.74 -5.08
C TYR A 13 -14.84 -8.59 -4.47
N SER A 14 -15.25 -9.64 -5.19
CA SER A 14 -16.32 -10.58 -4.82
C SER A 14 -17.73 -9.97 -4.72
N ASP A 15 -17.90 -8.69 -5.08
CA ASP A 15 -19.19 -8.01 -5.04
C ASP A 15 -19.76 -7.77 -6.45
N LYS A 16 -20.99 -7.26 -6.52
CA LYS A 16 -21.69 -6.86 -7.75
C LYS A 16 -22.26 -5.46 -7.56
N GLY A 17 -22.53 -4.73 -8.63
CA GLY A 17 -23.01 -3.35 -8.52
C GLY A 17 -24.32 -3.17 -7.74
N VAL A 18 -25.10 -4.23 -7.55
CA VAL A 18 -26.30 -4.21 -6.69
C VAL A 18 -26.01 -3.84 -5.23
N SER A 19 -24.78 -4.00 -4.74
CA SER A 19 -24.40 -3.57 -3.39
C SER A 19 -24.47 -2.06 -3.20
N PHE A 20 -24.41 -1.28 -4.28
CA PHE A 20 -24.54 0.18 -4.26
C PHE A 20 -25.98 0.70 -4.34
N LEU A 21 -27.00 -0.17 -4.34
CA LEU A 21 -28.39 0.28 -4.32
C LEU A 21 -28.73 1.22 -3.14
N PRO A 22 -28.22 1.01 -1.91
CA PRO A 22 -28.42 1.97 -0.82
C PRO A 22 -27.88 3.37 -1.16
N TRP A 23 -26.65 3.46 -1.69
CA TRP A 23 -26.05 4.74 -2.10
C TRP A 23 -26.74 5.36 -3.32
N ARG A 24 -27.20 4.57 -4.30
CA ARG A 24 -28.04 5.08 -5.38
C ARG A 24 -29.31 5.74 -4.82
N ASN A 25 -29.97 5.10 -3.86
CA ASN A 25 -31.17 5.64 -3.24
C ASN A 25 -30.88 6.93 -2.46
N VAL A 26 -29.77 6.99 -1.73
CA VAL A 26 -29.29 8.21 -1.06
C VAL A 26 -29.10 9.35 -2.08
N LEU A 27 -28.42 9.09 -3.20
CA LEU A 27 -28.20 10.11 -4.24
C LEU A 27 -29.52 10.60 -4.85
N LEU A 28 -30.45 9.69 -5.18
CA LEU A 28 -31.77 10.04 -5.71
C LEU A 28 -32.57 10.93 -4.73
N GLN A 29 -32.59 10.56 -3.45
CA GLN A 29 -33.27 11.32 -2.39
C GLN A 29 -32.65 12.71 -2.19
N ASN A 30 -31.37 12.87 -2.53
CA ASN A 30 -30.65 14.13 -2.45
C ASN A 30 -30.56 14.87 -3.79
N GLY A 31 -31.48 14.58 -4.72
CA GLY A 31 -31.71 15.37 -5.93
C GLY A 31 -30.72 15.12 -7.06
N TYR A 32 -30.02 13.98 -7.07
CA TYR A 32 -29.37 13.50 -8.30
C TYR A 32 -30.43 12.89 -9.22
N ALA A 33 -30.32 13.14 -10.53
CA ALA A 33 -31.21 12.52 -11.50
C ALA A 33 -30.79 11.08 -11.75
N ASP A 34 -31.76 10.17 -11.91
CA ASP A 34 -31.48 8.74 -12.10
C ASP A 34 -30.57 8.45 -13.31
N LYS A 35 -30.74 9.21 -14.39
CA LYS A 35 -29.90 9.10 -15.60
C LYS A 35 -28.43 9.42 -15.36
N ASP A 36 -28.12 10.19 -14.31
CA ASP A 36 -26.78 10.66 -13.96
C ASP A 36 -26.13 9.80 -12.85
N ILE A 37 -26.79 8.70 -12.43
CA ILE A 37 -26.22 7.73 -11.47
C ILE A 37 -25.91 6.43 -12.22
N HIS A 38 -24.64 6.05 -12.22
CA HIS A 38 -24.12 4.92 -13.00
C HIS A 38 -23.53 3.87 -12.08
N ILE A 39 -24.23 2.74 -11.92
CA ILE A 39 -23.69 1.58 -11.21
C ILE A 39 -22.81 0.77 -12.17
N CYS A 40 -21.51 0.72 -11.90
CA CYS A 40 -20.58 -0.14 -12.62
C CYS A 40 -20.60 -1.56 -12.03
N SER A 41 -20.43 -2.58 -12.85
CA SER A 41 -20.22 -3.95 -12.42
C SER A 41 -19.12 -4.61 -13.24
N TYR A 42 -18.23 -5.33 -12.58
CA TYR A 42 -17.15 -6.09 -13.21
C TYR A 42 -17.02 -7.48 -12.59
N ARG A 43 -16.43 -8.40 -13.34
CA ARG A 43 -16.15 -9.76 -12.85
C ARG A 43 -14.83 -9.74 -12.10
N SER A 44 -14.87 -10.11 -10.82
CA SER A 44 -13.68 -10.23 -9.97
C SER A 44 -13.44 -11.65 -9.48
N LEU A 45 -14.44 -12.53 -9.56
CA LEU A 45 -14.35 -13.96 -9.25
C LEU A 45 -14.11 -14.78 -10.52
N THR A 46 -13.17 -14.32 -11.34
CA THR A 46 -12.64 -15.10 -12.47
C THR A 46 -11.14 -15.06 -12.48
N ASN A 47 -10.52 -16.21 -12.71
CA ASN A 47 -9.05 -16.34 -12.66
C ASN A 47 -8.35 -15.75 -13.90
N GLU A 48 -9.12 -15.29 -14.90
CA GLU A 48 -8.59 -14.86 -16.19
C GLU A 48 -8.19 -13.38 -16.25
N VAL A 49 -8.69 -12.54 -15.34
CA VAL A 49 -8.57 -11.08 -15.47
C VAL A 49 -7.77 -10.46 -14.33
N THR A 50 -6.95 -9.47 -14.68
CA THR A 50 -6.22 -8.62 -13.73
C THR A 50 -7.01 -7.35 -13.41
N ILE A 51 -6.56 -6.61 -12.39
CA ILE A 51 -7.10 -5.27 -12.11
C ILE A 51 -6.91 -4.31 -13.30
N LYS A 52 -5.83 -4.48 -14.07
CA LYS A 52 -5.56 -3.69 -15.28
C LYS A 52 -6.60 -3.97 -16.37
N ASP A 53 -6.93 -5.24 -16.60
CA ASP A 53 -7.98 -5.63 -17.56
C ASP A 53 -9.34 -5.07 -17.15
N ILE A 54 -9.64 -5.08 -15.85
CA ILE A 54 -10.86 -4.47 -15.30
C ILE A 54 -10.87 -2.95 -15.55
N ALA A 55 -9.75 -2.25 -15.37
CA ALA A 55 -9.63 -0.82 -15.64
C ALA A 55 -9.80 -0.47 -17.14
N GLU A 56 -9.28 -1.30 -18.05
CA GLU A 56 -9.53 -1.16 -19.48
C GLU A 56 -11.00 -1.44 -19.84
N GLY A 57 -11.60 -2.45 -19.21
CA GLY A 57 -13.03 -2.75 -19.31
C GLY A 57 -13.89 -1.60 -18.81
N PHE A 58 -13.49 -0.97 -17.70
CA PHE A 58 -14.13 0.22 -17.14
C PHE A 58 -14.11 1.39 -18.13
N ASP A 59 -12.96 1.68 -18.77
CA ASP A 59 -12.89 2.72 -19.81
C ASP A 59 -13.83 2.44 -20.99
N ARG A 60 -13.85 1.19 -21.46
CA ARG A 60 -14.76 0.77 -22.55
C ARG A 60 -16.22 0.95 -22.15
N ALA A 61 -16.56 0.69 -20.89
CA ALA A 61 -17.91 0.88 -20.37
C ALA A 61 -18.29 2.37 -20.31
N LEU A 62 -17.39 3.25 -19.83
CA LEU A 62 -17.60 4.70 -19.82
C LEU A 62 -17.93 5.23 -21.22
N ARG A 63 -17.12 4.89 -22.22
CA ARG A 63 -17.29 5.37 -23.61
C ARG A 63 -18.58 4.91 -24.29
N LYS A 64 -19.25 3.89 -23.77
CA LYS A 64 -20.52 3.39 -24.31
C LYS A 64 -21.73 3.82 -23.47
N ARG A 65 -21.50 4.45 -22.32
CA ARG A 65 -22.57 4.77 -21.37
C ARG A 65 -23.15 6.14 -21.69
N PRO A 66 -24.47 6.25 -21.99
CA PRO A 66 -25.12 7.54 -22.16
C PRO A 66 -24.93 8.44 -20.92
N GLY A 67 -24.56 9.69 -21.15
CA GLY A 67 -24.14 10.65 -20.13
C GLY A 67 -22.64 10.61 -19.78
N LEU A 68 -21.85 9.70 -20.37
CA LEU A 68 -20.41 9.51 -20.11
C LEU A 68 -19.60 9.14 -21.38
N GLU A 69 -20.25 9.04 -22.53
CA GLU A 69 -19.68 8.66 -23.81
C GLU A 69 -18.68 9.71 -24.33
N ASP A 70 -18.93 10.99 -24.04
CA ASP A 70 -18.02 12.07 -24.36
C ASP A 70 -16.77 11.98 -23.47
N VAL A 71 -15.61 11.89 -24.11
CA VAL A 71 -14.29 11.80 -23.48
C VAL A 71 -13.91 13.04 -22.68
N HIS A 72 -14.66 14.14 -22.79
CA HIS A 72 -14.49 15.34 -21.97
C HIS A 72 -15.58 15.50 -20.91
N GLN A 73 -16.61 14.66 -20.89
CA GLN A 73 -17.68 14.74 -19.90
C GLN A 73 -17.11 14.44 -18.51
N PRO A 74 -17.16 15.42 -17.56
CA PRO A 74 -16.70 15.20 -16.20
C PRO A 74 -17.65 14.28 -15.44
N PHE A 75 -17.11 13.55 -14.48
CA PHE A 75 -17.86 12.69 -13.58
C PHE A 75 -17.18 12.60 -12.20
N ASP A 76 -17.96 12.21 -11.20
CA ASP A 76 -17.48 11.86 -9.87
C ASP A 76 -17.57 10.34 -9.67
N ALA A 77 -16.75 9.78 -8.78
CA ALA A 77 -16.78 8.37 -8.44
C ALA A 77 -17.02 8.15 -6.95
N ILE A 78 -17.86 7.16 -6.62
CA ILE A 78 -17.88 6.54 -5.31
C ILE A 78 -17.33 5.12 -5.47
N VAL A 79 -16.23 4.81 -4.79
CA VAL A 79 -15.55 3.53 -4.92
C VAL A 79 -15.56 2.79 -3.59
N HIS A 80 -15.66 1.46 -3.64
CA HIS A 80 -15.53 0.61 -2.45
C HIS A 80 -14.40 -0.40 -2.61
N SER A 81 -13.62 -0.60 -1.56
CA SER A 81 -12.61 -1.67 -1.49
C SER A 81 -11.70 -1.70 -2.73
N THR A 82 -11.62 -2.81 -3.46
CA THR A 82 -10.83 -2.96 -4.71
C THR A 82 -11.23 -1.99 -5.83
N GLY A 83 -12.43 -1.39 -5.78
CA GLY A 83 -12.83 -0.35 -6.73
C GLY A 83 -11.86 0.84 -6.75
N MET A 84 -11.16 1.10 -5.64
CA MET A 84 -10.06 2.08 -5.60
C MET A 84 -8.91 1.70 -6.52
N LEU A 85 -8.50 0.43 -6.52
CA LEU A 85 -7.41 -0.04 -7.39
C LEU A 85 -7.80 0.00 -8.87
N VAL A 86 -9.08 -0.27 -9.18
CA VAL A 86 -9.62 -0.14 -10.54
C VAL A 86 -9.55 1.29 -11.03
N ILE A 87 -10.07 2.26 -10.25
CA ILE A 87 -10.10 3.66 -10.69
C ILE A 87 -8.70 4.28 -10.76
N ARG A 88 -7.80 3.94 -9.83
CA ARG A 88 -6.38 4.35 -9.89
C ARG A 88 -5.69 3.77 -11.11
N SER A 89 -5.87 2.46 -11.37
CA SER A 89 -5.32 1.82 -12.57
C SER A 89 -5.85 2.46 -13.86
N TRP A 90 -7.12 2.90 -13.88
CA TRP A 90 -7.69 3.64 -15.00
C TRP A 90 -7.02 5.00 -15.17
N LEU A 91 -6.83 5.78 -14.10
CA LEU A 91 -6.13 7.07 -14.12
C LEU A 91 -4.68 6.94 -14.63
N SER A 92 -3.97 5.89 -14.21
CA SER A 92 -2.60 5.62 -14.67
C SER A 92 -2.51 5.16 -16.12
N THR A 93 -3.55 4.48 -16.63
CA THR A 93 -3.58 3.97 -18.01
C THR A 93 -4.02 5.03 -19.01
N TYR A 94 -5.00 5.89 -18.64
CA TYR A 94 -5.61 6.89 -19.52
C TYR A 94 -5.35 8.31 -18.99
N GLN A 95 -4.07 8.68 -18.92
CA GLN A 95 -3.63 9.94 -18.31
C GLN A 95 -4.23 11.19 -18.96
N GLU A 96 -4.55 11.13 -20.25
CA GLU A 96 -5.20 12.20 -21.01
C GLU A 96 -6.67 12.43 -20.60
N ARG A 97 -7.24 11.50 -19.84
CA ARG A 97 -8.64 11.53 -19.36
C ARG A 97 -8.76 11.83 -17.87
N ARG A 98 -7.64 12.06 -17.18
CA ARG A 98 -7.62 12.34 -15.73
C ARG A 98 -8.53 13.51 -15.37
N GLY A 99 -8.49 14.60 -16.15
CA GLY A 99 -9.35 15.77 -15.97
C GLY A 99 -10.86 15.51 -16.06
N ARG A 100 -11.31 14.32 -16.51
CA ARG A 100 -12.74 13.96 -16.43
C ARG A 100 -13.17 13.66 -15.01
N LEU A 101 -12.31 13.01 -14.22
CA LEU A 101 -12.65 12.60 -12.88
C LEU A 101 -12.42 13.78 -11.95
N LYS A 102 -13.50 14.31 -11.36
CA LYS A 102 -13.40 15.49 -10.50
C LYS A 102 -13.26 15.12 -9.04
N ARG A 103 -13.90 14.03 -8.62
CA ARG A 103 -13.91 13.59 -7.22
C ARG A 103 -13.91 12.08 -7.08
N ILE A 104 -13.23 11.59 -6.06
CA ILE A 104 -13.27 10.20 -5.64
C ILE A 104 -13.68 10.15 -4.17
N VAL A 105 -14.87 9.65 -3.89
CA VAL A 105 -15.28 9.30 -2.54
C VAL A 105 -15.03 7.81 -2.35
N ALA A 106 -14.03 7.47 -1.55
CA ALA A 106 -13.61 6.11 -1.31
C ALA A 106 -14.16 5.61 0.02
N LEU A 107 -14.98 4.57 -0.04
CA LEU A 107 -15.56 3.89 1.11
C LEU A 107 -14.75 2.63 1.38
N ALA A 108 -14.02 2.60 2.50
CA ALA A 108 -13.14 1.51 2.90
C ALA A 108 -12.26 0.97 1.74
N PRO A 109 -11.47 1.83 1.07
CA PRO A 109 -10.69 1.41 -0.10
C PRO A 109 -9.53 0.49 0.30
N ALA A 110 -9.24 -0.50 -0.55
CA ALA A 110 -8.07 -1.36 -0.40
C ALA A 110 -6.85 -0.76 -1.13
N THR A 111 -6.53 0.49 -0.82
CA THR A 111 -5.55 1.32 -1.55
C THR A 111 -4.16 0.68 -1.61
N HIS A 112 -3.73 0.06 -0.52
CA HIS A 112 -2.44 -0.62 -0.39
C HIS A 112 -2.60 -2.12 -0.08
N GLY A 113 -3.64 -2.73 -0.66
CA GLY A 113 -3.93 -4.16 -0.55
C GLY A 113 -4.83 -4.54 0.63
N SER A 114 -5.07 -5.84 0.78
CA SER A 114 -5.88 -6.41 1.86
C SER A 114 -5.38 -7.80 2.27
N PRO A 115 -5.35 -8.11 3.58
CA PRO A 115 -5.04 -9.44 4.10
C PRO A 115 -5.98 -10.54 3.61
N LEU A 116 -7.20 -10.17 3.18
CA LEU A 116 -8.18 -11.13 2.67
C LEU A 116 -7.68 -11.88 1.42
N ALA A 117 -6.82 -11.26 0.63
CA ALA A 117 -6.33 -11.84 -0.62
C ALA A 117 -5.56 -13.15 -0.42
N HIS A 118 -4.75 -13.24 0.64
CA HIS A 118 -4.03 -14.46 0.98
C HIS A 118 -4.96 -15.59 1.45
N LYS A 119 -5.99 -15.23 2.23
CA LYS A 119 -7.01 -16.18 2.72
C LYS A 119 -7.94 -16.66 1.59
N GLY A 120 -8.17 -15.84 0.57
CA GLY A 120 -9.04 -16.15 -0.58
C GLY A 120 -8.45 -17.15 -1.58
N ARG A 121 -7.11 -17.21 -1.69
CA ARG A 121 -6.37 -18.10 -2.61
C ARG A 121 -6.24 -19.57 -2.15
N GLY A 122 -6.74 -19.91 -0.97
CA GLY A 122 -6.78 -21.28 -0.47
C GLY A 122 -8.07 -22.00 -0.87
N PHE A 123 -8.04 -23.33 -0.96
CA PHE A 123 -9.21 -24.18 -1.28
C PHE A 123 -10.44 -23.87 -0.39
N LEU A 124 -10.22 -23.59 0.91
CA LEU A 124 -11.29 -23.17 1.83
C LEU A 124 -11.87 -21.79 1.47
N GLY A 125 -11.03 -20.83 1.05
CA GLY A 125 -11.45 -19.51 0.60
C GLY A 125 -12.33 -19.58 -0.65
N ALA A 126 -11.97 -20.42 -1.62
CA ALA A 126 -12.77 -20.71 -2.81
C ALA A 126 -14.15 -21.30 -2.49
N VAL A 127 -14.27 -22.16 -1.47
CA VAL A 127 -15.56 -22.71 -1.03
C VAL A 127 -16.47 -21.65 -0.37
N PHE A 128 -15.90 -20.69 0.36
CA PHE A 128 -16.65 -19.64 1.05
C PHE A 128 -16.95 -18.40 0.19
N LYS A 129 -16.06 -18.01 -0.71
CA LYS A 129 -16.12 -16.77 -1.50
C LYS A 129 -16.00 -16.96 -3.01
N GLY A 130 -15.67 -18.16 -3.48
CA GLY A 130 -15.56 -18.44 -4.91
C GLY A 130 -16.90 -18.38 -5.62
N ASN A 131 -16.83 -18.24 -6.94
CA ASN A 131 -18.02 -18.19 -7.79
C ASN A 131 -18.88 -19.46 -7.61
N ARG A 132 -20.19 -19.28 -7.44
CA ARG A 132 -21.17 -20.38 -7.24
C ARG A 132 -22.07 -20.59 -8.45
N GLU A 133 -21.85 -19.84 -9.52
CA GLU A 133 -22.55 -20.03 -10.79
C GLU A 133 -22.08 -21.36 -11.42
N SER A 134 -23.04 -22.18 -11.87
CA SER A 134 -22.75 -23.50 -12.44
C SER A 134 -22.11 -23.33 -13.83
N GLY A 135 -20.90 -23.84 -14.02
CA GLY A 135 -20.13 -23.67 -15.26
C GLY A 135 -18.62 -23.87 -15.06
N PRO A 136 -17.79 -23.56 -16.07
CA PRO A 136 -16.33 -23.68 -15.98
C PRO A 136 -15.71 -22.83 -14.86
N ASP A 137 -16.38 -21.74 -14.47
CA ASP A 137 -15.89 -20.79 -13.46
C ASP A 137 -16.30 -21.19 -12.02
N PHE A 138 -16.88 -22.37 -11.81
CA PHE A 138 -17.34 -22.81 -10.49
C PHE A 138 -16.15 -22.94 -9.51
N LEU A 139 -16.27 -22.26 -8.36
CA LEU A 139 -15.23 -22.08 -7.32
C LEU A 139 -14.05 -21.17 -7.72
N GLU A 140 -14.07 -20.50 -8.86
CA GLU A 140 -13.04 -19.49 -9.15
C GLU A 140 -13.07 -18.38 -8.10
N ALA A 141 -11.88 -18.07 -7.58
CA ALA A 141 -11.71 -17.07 -6.53
C ALA A 141 -11.18 -15.74 -7.10
N GLY A 142 -10.82 -15.66 -8.38
CA GLY A 142 -10.25 -14.43 -8.94
C GLY A 142 -8.76 -14.26 -8.66
N ASP A 143 -7.98 -15.31 -8.92
CA ASP A 143 -6.58 -15.42 -8.48
C ASP A 143 -5.68 -14.26 -8.90
N LEU A 144 -5.88 -13.70 -10.11
CA LEU A 144 -5.10 -12.55 -10.60
C LEU A 144 -5.54 -11.22 -9.99
N VAL A 145 -6.83 -11.05 -9.65
CA VAL A 145 -7.31 -9.89 -8.89
C VAL A 145 -6.81 -9.97 -7.45
N LEU A 146 -6.87 -11.15 -6.84
CA LEU A 146 -6.32 -11.40 -5.51
C LEU A 146 -4.81 -11.21 -5.48
N ASP A 147 -4.08 -11.54 -6.56
CA ASP A 147 -2.65 -11.25 -6.68
C ASP A 147 -2.36 -9.76 -6.51
N GLY A 148 -3.08 -8.94 -7.27
CA GLY A 148 -2.92 -7.50 -7.23
C GLY A 148 -3.37 -6.91 -5.90
N LEU A 149 -4.38 -7.50 -5.26
CA LEU A 149 -4.90 -7.07 -3.96
C LEU A 149 -4.04 -7.52 -2.78
N GLU A 150 -3.14 -8.48 -2.97
CA GLU A 150 -2.30 -9.00 -1.90
C GLU A 150 -1.44 -7.89 -1.27
N LEU A 151 -1.25 -7.98 0.05
CA LEU A 151 -0.41 -7.02 0.76
C LEU A 151 1.03 -7.10 0.26
N GLY A 152 1.61 -5.96 -0.08
CA GLY A 152 2.94 -5.89 -0.69
C GLY A 152 2.99 -6.39 -2.14
N SER A 153 1.85 -6.56 -2.81
CA SER A 153 1.81 -6.99 -4.21
C SER A 153 2.63 -6.07 -5.10
N ARG A 154 3.25 -6.66 -6.13
CA ARG A 154 3.97 -5.89 -7.14
C ARG A 154 3.06 -4.87 -7.84
N PHE A 155 1.79 -5.21 -8.02
CA PHE A 155 0.79 -4.32 -8.61
C PHE A 155 0.59 -3.04 -7.79
N THR A 156 0.37 -3.15 -6.47
CA THR A 156 0.15 -1.96 -5.62
C THR A 156 1.42 -1.14 -5.49
N TRP A 157 2.60 -1.79 -5.41
CA TRP A 157 3.90 -1.13 -5.47
C TRP A 157 4.05 -0.29 -6.74
N ASP A 158 3.88 -0.89 -7.91
CA ASP A 158 4.06 -0.22 -9.20
C ASP A 158 3.02 0.88 -9.41
N LEU A 159 1.77 0.66 -8.98
CA LEU A 159 0.70 1.65 -9.11
C LEU A 159 1.01 2.89 -8.28
N THR A 160 1.37 2.72 -7.00
CA THR A 160 1.73 3.82 -6.11
C THR A 160 2.97 4.59 -6.59
N HIS A 161 3.94 3.92 -7.21
CA HIS A 161 5.07 4.61 -7.85
C HIS A 161 4.69 5.41 -9.10
N LYS A 162 3.58 5.06 -9.76
CA LYS A 162 3.12 5.74 -10.97
C LYS A 162 2.24 6.95 -10.71
N ASP A 163 1.41 6.91 -9.66
CA ASP A 163 0.41 7.95 -9.41
C ASP A 163 0.67 8.83 -8.18
N LEU A 164 1.42 8.33 -7.20
CA LEU A 164 1.69 9.02 -5.93
C LEU A 164 3.16 9.39 -5.75
N LEU A 165 4.08 8.44 -5.96
CA LEU A 165 5.53 8.61 -5.72
C LEU A 165 6.32 8.92 -7.00
N CYS A 166 5.66 9.52 -8.00
CA CYS A 166 6.28 10.04 -9.22
C CYS A 166 6.61 11.53 -9.08
N ASP A 167 7.41 12.09 -9.99
CA ASP A 167 7.82 13.50 -9.93
C ASP A 167 6.63 14.47 -10.02
N GLU A 168 5.56 14.09 -10.71
CA GLU A 168 4.30 14.83 -10.81
C GLU A 168 3.11 13.97 -10.35
N PRO A 169 2.78 13.95 -9.05
CA PRO A 169 1.67 13.17 -8.51
C PRO A 169 0.33 13.52 -9.16
N PHE A 170 -0.57 12.55 -9.26
CA PHE A 170 -1.84 12.71 -9.97
C PHE A 170 -2.91 13.49 -9.18
N TYR A 171 -2.63 13.79 -7.92
CA TYR A 171 -3.57 14.33 -6.95
C TYR A 171 -3.06 15.66 -6.42
N SER A 172 -3.03 16.67 -7.28
CA SER A 172 -2.55 18.02 -6.95
C SER A 172 -3.71 19.02 -6.84
N ARG A 173 -3.42 20.28 -6.50
CA ARG A 173 -4.41 21.38 -6.53
C ARG A 173 -4.87 21.78 -7.95
N GLY A 174 -4.32 21.15 -9.01
CA GLY A 174 -4.65 21.47 -10.40
C GLY A 174 -6.00 20.89 -10.87
N LYS A 175 -6.64 21.53 -11.85
CA LYS A 175 -7.97 21.16 -12.38
C LYS A 175 -8.04 19.82 -13.12
N GLU A 176 -6.89 19.25 -13.43
CA GLU A 176 -6.72 17.93 -14.04
C GLU A 176 -6.61 16.80 -13.00
N SER A 177 -6.63 17.14 -11.71
CA SER A 177 -6.56 16.19 -10.60
C SER A 177 -7.92 16.03 -9.92
N PRO A 178 -8.31 14.80 -9.54
CA PRO A 178 -9.49 14.62 -8.71
C PRO A 178 -9.21 14.95 -7.24
N TYR A 179 -10.20 15.51 -6.53
CA TYR A 179 -10.19 15.53 -5.06
C TYR A 179 -10.56 14.16 -4.50
N VAL A 180 -9.81 13.66 -3.52
CA VAL A 180 -10.02 12.31 -2.95
C VAL A 180 -10.43 12.40 -1.50
N PHE A 181 -11.48 11.67 -1.14
CA PHE A 181 -12.10 11.65 0.18
C PHE A 181 -12.17 10.20 0.66
N ILE A 182 -11.44 9.84 1.71
CA ILE A 182 -11.31 8.44 2.12
C ILE A 182 -12.01 8.22 3.46
N LEU A 183 -13.10 7.46 3.46
CA LEU A 183 -13.91 7.17 4.64
C LEU A 183 -13.77 5.68 4.97
N CYS A 184 -13.44 5.33 6.22
CA CYS A 184 -13.22 3.93 6.60
C CYS A 184 -13.90 3.58 7.93
N GLY A 185 -14.46 2.38 8.03
CA GLY A 185 -15.12 1.92 9.25
C GLY A 185 -14.14 1.68 10.40
N THR A 186 -14.59 1.88 11.64
CA THR A 186 -13.79 1.65 12.86
C THR A 186 -13.93 0.25 13.44
N GLU A 187 -14.91 -0.55 12.96
CA GLU A 187 -15.24 -1.83 13.56
C GLU A 187 -14.88 -2.99 12.63
N GLY A 188 -14.50 -4.13 13.23
CA GLY A 188 -14.47 -5.40 12.51
C GLY A 188 -15.86 -6.02 12.43
N TYR A 189 -15.99 -7.12 11.68
CA TYR A 189 -17.26 -7.86 11.63
C TYR A 189 -17.61 -8.45 13.02
N GLY A 190 -18.89 -8.31 13.41
CA GLY A 190 -19.45 -8.95 14.61
C GLY A 190 -19.80 -10.44 14.41
N GLY A 191 -20.32 -11.08 15.46
CA GLY A 191 -20.74 -12.49 15.42
C GLY A 191 -19.58 -13.44 15.18
N ILE A 192 -19.80 -14.63 14.59
CA ILE A 192 -18.76 -15.67 14.40
C ILE A 192 -17.56 -15.20 13.54
N ARG A 193 -17.73 -14.11 12.77
CA ARG A 193 -16.69 -13.51 11.93
C ARG A 193 -15.64 -12.72 12.72
N HIS A 194 -15.86 -12.47 14.02
CA HIS A 194 -14.89 -11.79 14.90
C HIS A 194 -13.55 -12.53 15.02
N LEU A 195 -13.57 -13.87 14.92
CA LEU A 195 -12.37 -14.72 15.05
C LEU A 195 -11.39 -14.59 13.87
N ALA A 196 -11.82 -13.99 12.76
CA ALA A 196 -10.99 -13.74 11.59
C ALA A 196 -10.46 -12.29 11.52
N ARG A 197 -10.75 -11.48 12.55
CA ARG A 197 -10.41 -10.05 12.59
C ARG A 197 -8.91 -9.86 12.74
N GLU A 198 -8.36 -9.07 11.84
CA GLU A 198 -7.03 -8.51 11.99
C GLU A 198 -7.14 -7.22 12.81
N GLU A 199 -6.28 -7.04 13.80
CA GLU A 199 -6.21 -5.78 14.55
C GLU A 199 -5.80 -4.64 13.60
N GLY A 200 -6.10 -3.39 13.96
CA GLY A 200 -5.80 -2.26 13.07
C GLY A 200 -6.59 -2.22 11.75
N SER A 201 -7.76 -2.87 11.68
CA SER A 201 -8.57 -2.98 10.46
C SER A 201 -10.07 -2.72 10.68
N ASP A 202 -10.77 -2.44 9.58
CA ASP A 202 -12.23 -2.38 9.49
C ASP A 202 -12.89 -3.77 9.32
N GLY A 203 -12.13 -4.83 9.58
CA GLY A 203 -12.52 -6.23 9.38
C GLY A 203 -12.14 -6.82 8.02
N THR A 204 -11.68 -6.02 7.04
CA THR A 204 -11.14 -6.53 5.77
C THR A 204 -9.88 -5.79 5.32
N VAL A 205 -9.81 -4.47 5.48
CA VAL A 205 -8.67 -3.65 5.07
C VAL A 205 -8.05 -3.00 6.31
N ARG A 206 -6.71 -3.00 6.36
CA ARG A 206 -5.93 -2.32 7.40
C ARG A 206 -6.16 -0.81 7.28
N TRP A 207 -6.40 -0.11 8.39
CA TRP A 207 -6.56 1.35 8.39
C TRP A 207 -5.35 2.06 7.77
N ALA A 208 -4.15 1.56 8.06
CA ALA A 208 -2.89 2.03 7.48
C ALA A 208 -2.78 1.82 5.96
N GLY A 209 -3.59 0.91 5.40
CA GLY A 209 -3.65 0.61 3.98
C GLY A 209 -4.77 1.33 3.22
N CYS A 210 -5.62 2.12 3.91
CA CYS A 210 -6.72 2.85 3.28
C CYS A 210 -6.28 4.19 2.67
N SER A 211 -5.43 4.92 3.39
CA SER A 211 -4.99 6.27 3.01
C SER A 211 -4.25 6.29 1.68
N LEU A 212 -4.34 7.40 0.92
CA LEU A 212 -3.39 7.69 -0.15
C LEU A 212 -2.16 8.42 0.38
N ASP A 213 -2.22 9.02 1.58
CA ASP A 213 -1.03 9.51 2.28
C ASP A 213 -0.04 8.39 2.46
N THR A 214 1.09 8.54 1.77
CA THR A 214 2.15 7.56 1.71
C THR A 214 3.50 8.26 1.64
N ARG A 215 4.54 7.50 1.90
CA ARG A 215 5.92 7.95 1.80
C ARG A 215 6.81 6.82 1.35
N LYS A 216 7.95 7.17 0.78
CA LYS A 216 9.02 6.25 0.42
C LYS A 216 10.26 6.52 1.25
N ILE A 217 10.89 5.48 1.74
CA ILE A 217 12.24 5.46 2.29
C ILE A 217 13.10 4.64 1.32
N THR A 218 14.22 5.19 0.87
CA THR A 218 15.22 4.48 0.07
C THR A 218 16.50 4.35 0.87
N LEU A 219 17.02 3.13 1.00
CA LEU A 219 18.29 2.82 1.65
C LEU A 219 19.25 2.19 0.64
N ASN A 220 20.29 2.92 0.24
CA ASN A 220 21.33 2.41 -0.64
C ASN A 220 22.53 1.91 0.18
N LEU A 221 22.52 0.60 0.49
CA LEU A 221 23.59 -0.07 1.21
C LEU A 221 24.67 -0.63 0.29
N ALA A 222 24.48 -0.53 -1.03
CA ALA A 222 25.46 -0.97 -2.00
C ALA A 222 26.74 -0.12 -1.97
N ARG A 223 27.87 -0.79 -2.10
CA ARG A 223 29.19 -0.25 -2.35
C ARG A 223 29.36 -0.10 -3.87
N ASP A 224 29.62 1.13 -4.28
CA ASP A 224 30.05 1.44 -5.64
C ASP A 224 31.23 2.44 -5.54
N PRO A 225 32.43 2.06 -6.01
CA PRO A 225 33.58 2.95 -6.04
C PRO A 225 33.30 4.26 -6.80
N ALA A 226 32.49 4.20 -7.87
CA ALA A 226 32.13 5.34 -8.71
C ALA A 226 31.03 6.23 -8.11
N MET A 227 30.36 5.78 -7.04
CA MET A 227 29.35 6.58 -6.35
C MET A 227 29.96 7.87 -5.78
N SER A 228 29.26 8.99 -5.98
CA SER A 228 29.72 10.32 -5.55
C SER A 228 29.84 10.39 -4.02
N ALA A 229 30.68 11.32 -3.54
CA ALA A 229 30.83 11.58 -2.11
C ALA A 229 29.49 11.95 -1.46
N ASP A 230 28.63 12.71 -2.16
CA ASP A 230 27.32 13.11 -1.66
C ASP A 230 26.38 11.92 -1.47
N VAL A 231 26.31 10.99 -2.42
CA VAL A 231 25.47 9.79 -2.29
C VAL A 231 26.02 8.84 -1.22
N LYS A 232 27.35 8.76 -1.07
CA LYS A 232 28.00 8.00 0.02
C LYS A 232 27.66 8.59 1.40
N ALA A 233 27.55 9.91 1.50
CA ALA A 233 27.14 10.61 2.72
C ALA A 233 25.62 10.54 2.99
N HIS A 234 24.79 10.39 1.94
CA HIS A 234 23.32 10.38 2.02
C HIS A 234 22.72 9.09 1.45
N ARG A 235 23.04 7.96 2.08
CA ARG A 235 22.57 6.62 1.67
C ARG A 235 21.10 6.38 1.98
N ALA A 236 20.54 7.12 2.93
CA ALA A 236 19.13 7.09 3.26
C ALA A 236 18.45 8.36 2.76
N ASN A 237 17.30 8.21 2.12
CA ASN A 237 16.44 9.32 1.73
C ASN A 237 15.00 8.98 2.07
N SER A 238 14.18 10.00 2.36
CA SER A 238 12.74 9.82 2.45
C SER A 238 12.01 10.90 1.68
N ARG A 239 10.85 10.55 1.13
CA ARG A 239 9.96 11.46 0.41
C ARG A 239 8.53 11.10 0.75
N ASP A 240 7.78 12.05 1.27
CA ASP A 240 6.32 11.96 1.38
C ASP A 240 5.66 12.58 0.15
N ILE A 241 4.40 12.20 -0.10
CA ILE A 241 3.67 12.69 -1.28
C ILE A 241 3.40 14.20 -1.24
N GLU A 242 3.25 14.77 -0.05
CA GLU A 242 2.94 16.20 0.11
C GLU A 242 4.16 17.06 -0.27
N ALA A 243 5.37 16.63 0.10
CA ALA A 243 6.64 17.28 -0.22
C ALA A 243 6.91 17.32 -1.73
N ILE A 244 6.29 16.44 -2.51
CA ILE A 244 6.36 16.42 -3.99
C ILE A 244 5.09 17.00 -4.65
N GLY A 245 4.24 17.70 -3.87
CA GLY A 245 3.15 18.52 -4.38
C GLY A 245 1.79 17.83 -4.48
N ALA A 246 1.62 16.63 -3.92
CA ALA A 246 0.30 16.02 -3.77
C ALA A 246 -0.51 16.72 -2.65
N LEU A 247 -1.84 16.63 -2.76
CA LEU A 247 -2.77 17.00 -1.70
C LEU A 247 -2.72 15.97 -0.56
N PRO A 248 -2.93 16.38 0.70
CA PRO A 248 -3.19 15.44 1.79
C PRO A 248 -4.49 14.69 1.51
N MET A 249 -4.44 13.37 1.63
CA MET A 249 -5.53 12.44 1.40
C MET A 249 -5.56 11.37 2.50
N PRO A 250 -5.73 11.78 3.78
CA PRO A 250 -5.84 10.86 4.90
C PRO A 250 -7.15 10.08 4.82
N PHE A 251 -7.30 9.07 5.67
CA PHE A 251 -8.62 8.49 5.92
C PHE A 251 -9.32 9.14 7.13
N TRP A 252 -10.64 9.25 7.05
CA TRP A 252 -11.53 9.67 8.13
C TRP A 252 -12.33 8.48 8.68
N PRO A 253 -12.22 8.17 10.00
CA PRO A 253 -12.88 7.03 10.61
C PRO A 253 -14.38 7.26 10.82
N ILE A 254 -15.20 6.29 10.38
CA ILE A 254 -16.65 6.31 10.53
C ILE A 254 -17.04 5.34 11.65
N ALA A 255 -17.40 5.92 12.80
CA ALA A 255 -17.80 5.17 13.99
C ALA A 255 -18.99 4.24 13.70
N GLY A 256 -18.95 3.03 14.27
CA GLY A 256 -20.06 2.06 14.13
C GLY A 256 -20.17 1.40 12.76
N LYS A 257 -19.26 1.69 11.83
CA LYS A 257 -19.20 1.02 10.52
C LYS A 257 -18.04 0.02 10.46
N ASN A 258 -18.23 -1.01 9.66
CA ASN A 258 -17.20 -1.94 9.22
C ASN A 258 -17.09 -1.89 7.69
N HIS A 259 -16.21 -2.72 7.13
CA HIS A 259 -15.95 -2.79 5.70
C HIS A 259 -17.21 -2.91 4.81
N GLY A 260 -18.22 -3.64 5.28
CA GLY A 260 -19.46 -3.86 4.52
C GLY A 260 -20.54 -2.83 4.83
N THR A 261 -20.76 -2.51 6.12
CA THR A 261 -21.87 -1.63 6.54
C THR A 261 -21.68 -0.18 6.11
N ILE A 262 -20.45 0.25 5.82
CA ILE A 262 -20.19 1.56 5.20
C ILE A 262 -20.84 1.70 3.81
N VAL A 263 -21.09 0.59 3.11
CA VAL A 263 -21.81 0.56 1.82
C VAL A 263 -23.28 0.19 2.00
N SER A 264 -23.57 -0.86 2.78
CA SER A 264 -24.94 -1.41 2.86
C SER A 264 -25.88 -0.62 3.76
N GLU A 265 -25.35 0.13 4.73
CA GLU A 265 -26.12 0.82 5.76
C GLU A 265 -25.62 2.27 5.96
N PRO A 266 -25.65 3.13 4.92
CA PRO A 266 -25.22 4.51 5.06
C PRO A 266 -26.16 5.27 6.00
N ASP A 267 -25.61 5.92 7.04
CA ASP A 267 -26.36 6.74 7.99
C ASP A 267 -26.20 8.23 7.72
N GLY A 268 -26.98 9.06 8.40
CA GLY A 268 -27.02 10.51 8.19
C GLY A 268 -25.64 11.18 8.21
N PRO A 269 -24.79 10.97 9.24
CA PRO A 269 -23.45 11.55 9.29
C PRO A 269 -22.55 11.14 8.12
N LEU A 270 -22.53 9.85 7.77
CA LEU A 270 -21.76 9.37 6.62
C LEU A 270 -22.28 9.95 5.30
N VAL A 271 -23.60 9.99 5.13
CA VAL A 271 -24.25 10.57 3.95
C VAL A 271 -23.91 12.05 3.80
N ASP A 272 -23.92 12.83 4.88
CA ASP A 272 -23.55 14.26 4.84
C ASP A 272 -22.11 14.46 4.34
N LEU A 273 -21.15 13.71 4.90
CA LEU A 273 -19.74 13.78 4.47
C LEU A 273 -19.59 13.49 2.98
N VAL A 274 -20.24 12.42 2.49
CA VAL A 274 -20.19 12.03 1.06
C VAL A 274 -20.84 13.07 0.15
N LEU A 275 -22.02 13.58 0.50
CA LEU A 275 -22.71 14.58 -0.33
C LEU A 275 -21.94 15.91 -0.39
N ARG A 276 -21.34 16.33 0.73
CA ARG A 276 -20.46 17.50 0.78
C ARG A 276 -19.20 17.29 -0.02
N ALA A 277 -18.60 16.10 0.03
CA ALA A 277 -17.42 15.76 -0.77
C ALA A 277 -17.72 15.92 -2.26
N LEU A 278 -18.85 15.36 -2.72
CA LEU A 278 -19.33 15.47 -4.11
C LEU A 278 -19.65 16.90 -4.57
N SER A 279 -19.62 17.90 -3.67
CA SER A 279 -19.87 19.31 -3.99
C SER A 279 -18.61 20.18 -4.06
N VAL A 280 -17.43 19.63 -3.73
CA VAL A 280 -16.15 20.37 -3.66
C VAL A 280 -15.61 20.66 -5.06
N GLU A 281 -15.69 21.88 -5.58
CA GLU A 281 -15.19 22.28 -6.90
C GLU A 281 -13.77 22.88 -6.84
N GLU A 282 -13.43 23.55 -5.74
CA GLU A 282 -12.20 24.35 -5.64
C GLU A 282 -11.31 23.93 -4.45
N PRO A 283 -9.99 24.24 -4.48
CA PRO A 283 -9.06 23.79 -3.43
C PRO A 283 -9.44 24.26 -2.02
N ASP A 284 -9.92 25.50 -1.88
CA ASP A 284 -10.34 26.04 -0.57
C ASP A 284 -11.59 25.33 -0.02
N GLU A 285 -12.43 24.78 -0.89
CA GLU A 285 -13.59 23.98 -0.49
C GLU A 285 -13.16 22.59 -0.03
N PHE A 286 -12.11 22.04 -0.65
CA PHE A 286 -11.49 20.79 -0.22
C PHE A 286 -10.90 20.95 1.18
N ASP A 287 -10.13 22.01 1.43
CA ASP A 287 -9.55 22.31 2.74
C ASP A 287 -10.64 22.45 3.83
N LYS A 288 -11.71 23.19 3.55
CA LYS A 288 -12.88 23.31 4.47
C LYS A 288 -13.62 21.99 4.68
N TRP A 289 -13.68 21.14 3.66
CA TRP A 289 -14.27 19.81 3.80
C TRP A 289 -13.45 18.96 4.77
N GLN A 290 -12.11 18.98 4.64
CA GLN A 290 -11.20 18.22 5.50
C GLN A 290 -11.32 18.67 6.96
N GLU A 291 -11.31 19.97 7.23
CA GLU A 291 -11.49 20.52 8.59
C GLU A 291 -12.81 20.04 9.23
N ALA A 292 -13.89 20.03 8.45
CA ALA A 292 -15.19 19.57 8.93
C ALA A 292 -15.22 18.05 9.16
N ALA A 293 -14.55 17.26 8.31
CA ALA A 293 -14.44 15.81 8.46
C ALA A 293 -13.57 15.45 9.67
N ASP A 294 -12.49 16.19 9.94
CA ASP A 294 -11.66 16.04 11.14
C ASP A 294 -12.47 16.31 12.40
N ALA A 295 -13.24 17.40 12.42
CA ALA A 295 -14.12 17.72 13.54
C ALA A 295 -15.18 16.62 13.77
N ALA A 296 -15.82 16.15 12.70
CA ALA A 296 -16.87 15.14 12.77
C ALA A 296 -16.36 13.76 13.21
N THR A 297 -15.11 13.42 12.88
CA THR A 297 -14.53 12.09 13.15
C THR A 297 -13.52 12.06 14.29
N LYS A 298 -13.28 13.20 14.96
CA LYS A 298 -12.32 13.36 16.06
C LYS A 298 -12.45 12.30 17.15
N GLU A 299 -13.67 12.05 17.63
CA GLU A 299 -13.90 11.06 18.69
C GLU A 299 -13.63 9.63 18.22
N ALA A 300 -14.00 9.31 16.98
CA ALA A 300 -13.73 8.01 16.37
C ALA A 300 -12.22 7.79 16.21
N ARG A 301 -11.51 8.80 15.69
CA ARG A 301 -10.06 8.82 15.52
C ARG A 301 -9.32 8.61 16.84
N ALA A 302 -9.74 9.28 17.92
CA ALA A 302 -9.11 9.17 19.23
C ALA A 302 -9.24 7.78 19.87
N LYS A 303 -10.20 6.96 19.42
CA LYS A 303 -10.41 5.58 19.89
C LYS A 303 -9.65 4.55 19.06
N LEU A 304 -9.10 4.94 17.90
CA LEU A 304 -8.33 4.03 17.08
C LEU A 304 -6.92 3.89 17.63
N GLU A 305 -6.49 2.64 17.79
CA GLU A 305 -5.09 2.32 17.96
C GLU A 305 -4.32 2.78 16.71
N ARG A 306 -3.14 3.37 16.92
CA ARG A 306 -2.30 3.90 15.84
C ARG A 306 -1.50 2.78 15.20
N TRP A 307 -1.95 2.32 14.03
CA TRP A 307 -1.27 1.30 13.24
C TRP A 307 -0.58 1.92 12.02
N GLN A 308 0.55 1.36 11.59
CA GLN A 308 1.22 1.71 10.33
C GLN A 308 1.60 0.44 9.57
N GLN A 309 1.60 0.56 8.25
CA GLN A 309 2.00 -0.49 7.33
C GLN A 309 3.35 -0.15 6.70
N PHE A 310 4.28 -1.10 6.61
CA PHE A 310 5.52 -0.95 5.83
C PHE A 310 5.56 -1.97 4.70
N VAL A 311 5.56 -1.50 3.46
CA VAL A 311 5.82 -2.37 2.30
C VAL A 311 7.30 -2.27 1.96
N VAL A 312 8.04 -3.34 2.23
CA VAL A 312 9.49 -3.40 2.06
C VAL A 312 9.84 -4.22 0.82
N ARG A 313 10.73 -3.69 -0.01
CA ARG A 313 11.38 -4.37 -1.12
C ARG A 313 12.89 -4.34 -0.94
N VAL A 314 13.54 -5.50 -1.04
CA VAL A 314 15.00 -5.60 -1.06
C VAL A 314 15.44 -6.10 -2.44
N MET A 315 16.43 -5.44 -3.03
CA MET A 315 16.98 -5.76 -4.34
C MET A 315 18.50 -5.60 -4.35
N ASP A 316 19.16 -6.27 -5.28
CA ASP A 316 20.59 -6.03 -5.52
C ASP A 316 20.82 -4.82 -6.43
N GLU A 317 22.09 -4.50 -6.69
CA GLU A 317 22.52 -3.36 -7.51
C GLU A 317 22.07 -3.47 -8.97
N ARG A 318 21.71 -4.69 -9.41
CA ARG A 318 21.21 -5.02 -10.75
C ARG A 318 19.70 -4.93 -10.83
N GLN A 319 19.04 -4.57 -9.73
CA GLN A 319 17.59 -4.54 -9.54
C GLN A 319 16.95 -5.93 -9.46
N ASP A 320 17.74 -7.00 -9.31
CA ASP A 320 17.23 -8.35 -9.11
C ASP A 320 16.69 -8.50 -7.67
N PRO A 321 15.62 -9.28 -7.47
CA PRO A 321 14.96 -9.41 -6.17
C PRO A 321 15.80 -10.19 -5.16
N VAL A 322 15.93 -9.65 -3.93
CA VAL A 322 16.45 -10.39 -2.77
C VAL A 322 15.26 -11.06 -2.07
N ARG A 323 15.07 -12.35 -2.35
CA ARG A 323 13.85 -13.09 -1.93
C ARG A 323 13.90 -13.55 -0.47
N ASP A 324 15.09 -13.78 0.07
CA ASP A 324 15.29 -14.21 1.45
C ASP A 324 16.01 -13.12 2.26
N PHE A 325 15.23 -12.40 3.06
CA PHE A 325 15.74 -11.39 3.97
C PHE A 325 14.95 -11.38 5.27
N HIS A 326 15.50 -10.77 6.31
CA HIS A 326 14.84 -10.56 7.59
C HIS A 326 15.17 -9.17 8.10
N ILE A 327 14.20 -8.51 8.74
CA ILE A 327 14.35 -7.18 9.32
C ILE A 327 14.05 -7.28 10.80
N GLU A 328 15.01 -6.85 11.60
CA GLU A 328 14.95 -6.86 13.05
C GLU A 328 15.04 -5.41 13.55
N LEU A 329 14.15 -5.00 14.44
CA LEU A 329 14.25 -3.73 15.14
C LEU A 329 14.71 -4.00 16.56
N PHE A 330 15.68 -3.23 17.07
CA PHE A 330 16.18 -3.42 18.43
C PHE A 330 16.71 -2.11 19.02
N THR A 331 16.79 -2.02 20.34
CA THR A 331 17.57 -0.97 21.01
C THR A 331 18.93 -1.50 21.41
N ARG A 332 19.94 -0.62 21.40
CA ARG A 332 21.30 -0.94 21.83
C ARG A 332 21.70 -0.09 23.05
N GLY A 333 21.98 -0.76 24.17
CA GLY A 333 22.48 -0.13 25.40
C GLY A 333 23.91 0.40 25.25
N ALA A 334 24.32 1.27 26.18
CA ALA A 334 25.69 1.80 26.22
C ALA A 334 26.76 0.73 26.49
N ASP A 335 26.37 -0.38 27.10
CA ASP A 335 27.15 -1.60 27.32
C ASP A 335 27.15 -2.54 26.09
N GLY A 336 26.43 -2.19 25.03
CA GLY A 336 26.29 -2.96 23.80
C GLY A 336 25.17 -4.00 23.84
N ASP A 337 24.41 -4.10 24.94
CA ASP A 337 23.31 -5.07 25.06
C ASP A 337 22.20 -4.78 24.05
N ARG A 338 21.61 -5.83 23.49
CA ARG A 338 20.57 -5.72 22.46
C ARG A 338 19.24 -6.16 23.03
N ARG A 339 18.23 -5.30 22.90
CA ARG A 339 16.86 -5.66 23.20
C ARG A 339 16.03 -5.63 21.93
N ALA A 340 15.68 -6.82 21.44
CA ALA A 340 14.78 -6.97 20.31
C ALA A 340 13.42 -6.32 20.59
N ILE A 341 12.84 -5.75 19.53
CA ILE A 341 11.51 -5.17 19.51
C ILE A 341 10.67 -6.00 18.55
N ASP A 342 9.44 -6.29 18.97
CA ASP A 342 8.48 -7.12 18.23
C ASP A 342 7.93 -6.38 16.99
N PHE A 343 8.80 -6.18 16.00
CA PHE A 343 8.54 -5.47 14.75
C PHE A 343 8.06 -6.41 13.64
N ASP A 344 8.36 -7.71 13.76
CA ASP A 344 8.05 -8.76 12.80
C ASP A 344 6.86 -9.66 13.24
N ALA A 345 6.09 -9.24 14.25
CA ALA A 345 4.93 -9.98 14.75
C ALA A 345 3.86 -10.28 13.69
N ASP A 346 3.67 -9.38 12.72
CA ASP A 346 2.70 -9.50 11.62
C ASP A 346 3.35 -9.10 10.28
N VAL A 347 4.11 -10.03 9.72
CA VAL A 347 4.74 -9.89 8.39
C VAL A 347 3.99 -10.72 7.36
N HIS A 348 3.44 -10.03 6.37
CA HIS A 348 2.86 -10.65 5.20
C HIS A 348 3.89 -10.77 4.07
N LEU A 349 4.26 -11.99 3.69
CA LEU A 349 5.13 -12.22 2.53
C LEU A 349 4.27 -12.27 1.27
N TYR A 350 4.57 -11.42 0.29
CA TYR A 350 3.86 -11.48 -1.00
C TYR A 350 4.20 -12.79 -1.71
N ARG A 351 3.18 -13.62 -1.94
CA ARG A 351 3.36 -15.01 -2.38
C ARG A 351 4.07 -15.16 -3.72
N ALA A 352 3.78 -14.30 -4.69
CA ALA A 352 4.37 -14.39 -6.03
C ALA A 352 5.84 -13.92 -6.04
N ASP A 353 6.19 -12.96 -5.19
CA ASP A 353 7.55 -12.44 -5.07
C ASP A 353 7.93 -12.09 -3.62
N PRO A 354 8.56 -13.04 -2.88
CA PRO A 354 8.92 -12.87 -1.47
C PRO A 354 9.96 -11.76 -1.18
N SER A 355 10.54 -11.14 -2.21
CA SER A 355 11.33 -9.92 -2.02
C SER A 355 10.48 -8.73 -1.59
N PHE A 356 9.15 -8.84 -1.70
CA PHE A 356 8.19 -7.88 -1.15
C PHE A 356 7.57 -8.43 0.13
N ARG A 357 7.60 -7.62 1.18
CA ARG A 357 7.01 -7.96 2.48
C ARG A 357 6.25 -6.78 3.04
N CYS A 358 5.13 -7.06 3.69
CA CYS A 358 4.27 -6.05 4.27
C CYS A 358 4.17 -6.24 5.79
N PHE A 359 4.79 -5.35 6.55
CA PHE A 359 4.78 -5.34 8.02
C PHE A 359 3.62 -4.49 8.51
N HIS A 360 2.99 -4.89 9.61
CA HIS A 360 1.89 -4.16 10.22
C HIS A 360 2.09 -3.99 11.72
N ILE A 361 2.18 -2.75 12.16
CA ILE A 361 2.78 -2.43 13.44
C ILE A 361 1.93 -1.43 14.20
N SER A 362 1.66 -1.73 15.47
CA SER A 362 1.00 -0.81 16.38
C SER A 362 2.02 0.12 17.03
N HIS A 363 1.90 1.40 16.76
CA HIS A 363 2.70 2.45 17.38
C HIS A 363 2.40 2.58 18.86
N ASP A 364 1.15 2.35 19.26
CA ASP A 364 0.74 2.48 20.65
C ASP A 364 1.37 1.38 21.51
N ARG A 365 1.50 0.17 20.97
CA ARG A 365 2.22 -0.94 21.64
C ARG A 365 3.70 -0.64 21.74
N LEU A 366 4.33 -0.24 20.62
CA LEU A 366 5.74 0.13 20.63
C LEU A 366 6.04 1.26 21.61
N LEU A 367 5.26 2.34 21.59
CA LEU A 367 5.44 3.46 22.51
C LEU A 367 5.22 3.04 23.96
N LYS A 368 4.24 2.18 24.24
CA LYS A 368 4.02 1.65 25.59
C LYS A 368 5.25 0.88 26.08
N ASP A 369 5.84 0.04 25.23
CA ASP A 369 7.04 -0.73 25.57
C ASP A 369 8.28 0.15 25.78
N TRP A 370 8.31 1.34 25.15
CA TRP A 370 9.37 2.33 25.30
C TRP A 370 9.11 3.41 26.37
N GLY A 371 8.03 3.31 27.14
CA GLY A 371 7.71 4.31 28.17
C GLY A 371 7.17 5.64 27.63
N GLY A 372 6.62 5.64 26.42
CA GLY A 372 5.89 6.76 25.81
C GLY A 372 6.70 7.61 24.83
N VAL A 373 8.00 7.34 24.65
CA VAL A 373 8.89 8.10 23.77
C VAL A 373 9.68 7.14 22.90
N VAL A 374 9.93 7.49 21.64
CA VAL A 374 10.78 6.70 20.74
C VAL A 374 12.23 6.77 21.24
N PRO A 375 12.91 5.62 21.44
CA PRO A 375 14.30 5.61 21.90
C PRO A 375 15.25 6.25 20.87
N ASP A 376 16.25 6.98 21.36
CA ASP A 376 17.34 7.58 20.57
C ASP A 376 18.44 6.55 20.21
N ASN A 377 18.38 5.36 20.80
CA ASN A 377 19.27 4.25 20.57
C ASN A 377 18.61 3.10 19.79
N LEU A 378 17.72 3.45 18.86
CA LEU A 378 16.98 2.50 18.03
C LEU A 378 17.81 2.11 16.79
N TRP A 379 17.87 0.81 16.51
CA TRP A 379 18.63 0.23 15.40
C TRP A 379 17.74 -0.68 14.57
N VAL A 380 18.02 -0.72 13.27
CA VAL A 380 17.48 -1.76 12.38
C VAL A 380 18.61 -2.67 11.93
N ARG A 381 18.34 -3.97 11.90
CA ARG A 381 19.20 -4.97 11.26
C ARG A 381 18.50 -5.53 10.04
N LEU A 382 19.15 -5.45 8.89
CA LEU A 382 18.75 -6.19 7.69
C LEU A 382 19.66 -7.40 7.56
N ILE A 383 19.09 -8.58 7.45
CA ILE A 383 19.80 -9.83 7.14
C ILE A 383 19.34 -10.26 5.75
N ALA A 384 20.26 -10.60 4.85
CA ALA A 384 19.94 -11.10 3.52
C ALA A 384 20.73 -12.38 3.23
N SER A 385 20.07 -13.35 2.60
CA SER A 385 20.68 -14.62 2.21
C SER A 385 20.37 -14.93 0.75
N SER A 386 21.38 -15.41 0.03
CA SER A 386 21.21 -15.96 -1.31
C SER A 386 20.79 -17.43 -1.28
N GLY A 387 20.91 -18.11 -0.13
CA GLY A 387 20.79 -19.55 -0.01
C GLY A 387 21.84 -20.32 -0.82
N SER A 388 22.96 -19.69 -1.18
CA SER A 388 23.96 -20.24 -2.08
C SER A 388 25.39 -20.01 -1.58
N GLU A 389 26.22 -21.03 -1.74
CA GLU A 389 27.66 -20.95 -1.53
C GLU A 389 28.43 -20.30 -2.69
N LEU A 390 27.76 -20.02 -3.81
CA LEU A 390 28.38 -19.51 -5.05
C LEU A 390 28.23 -18.00 -5.21
N VAL A 391 27.18 -17.43 -4.62
CA VAL A 391 26.84 -16.01 -4.70
C VAL A 391 26.38 -15.55 -3.34
N GLY A 392 26.68 -14.32 -2.97
CA GLY A 392 26.23 -13.74 -1.70
C GLY A 392 25.80 -12.29 -1.89
N PHE A 393 25.19 -11.74 -0.85
CA PHE A 393 24.94 -10.30 -0.76
C PHE A 393 26.03 -9.61 0.07
N HIS A 394 26.29 -8.34 -0.19
CA HIS A 394 27.14 -7.52 0.67
C HIS A 394 26.79 -6.03 0.57
N GLY A 395 27.36 -5.22 1.44
CA GLY A 395 27.06 -3.79 1.54
C GLY A 395 27.76 -3.14 2.73
N VAL A 396 27.49 -1.86 2.95
CA VAL A 396 28.02 -1.11 4.10
C VAL A 396 27.42 -1.58 5.43
N ASN A 397 28.07 -1.23 6.55
CA ASN A 397 27.58 -1.41 7.93
C ASN A 397 27.32 -2.87 8.35
N SER A 398 28.08 -3.81 7.77
CA SER A 398 28.04 -5.22 8.17
C SER A 398 28.99 -5.54 9.29
N SER A 399 28.53 -6.36 10.23
CA SER A 399 29.37 -6.91 11.30
C SER A 399 30.01 -8.25 10.89
N ARG A 400 29.39 -8.95 9.94
CA ARG A 400 29.82 -10.28 9.45
C ARG A 400 30.70 -10.22 8.21
N ILE A 401 30.55 -9.20 7.37
CA ILE A 401 31.29 -9.10 6.10
C ILE A 401 32.10 -7.80 6.07
N ARG A 402 33.42 -7.90 6.26
CA ARG A 402 34.32 -6.74 6.22
C ARG A 402 34.47 -6.17 4.81
N GLU A 403 35.06 -4.98 4.73
CA GLU A 403 35.26 -4.27 3.46
C GLU A 403 36.09 -5.04 2.43
N ASP A 404 37.00 -5.89 2.89
CA ASP A 404 37.90 -6.75 2.10
C ASP A 404 37.35 -8.17 1.85
N GLY A 405 36.10 -8.45 2.26
CA GLY A 405 35.47 -9.76 2.15
C GLY A 405 35.93 -10.77 3.21
N THR A 406 36.75 -10.37 4.18
CA THR A 406 37.18 -11.26 5.28
C THR A 406 36.11 -11.35 6.39
N GLY A 407 36.06 -12.49 7.10
CA GLY A 407 35.15 -12.72 8.23
C GLY A 407 33.88 -13.53 7.94
N MET A 408 33.81 -14.18 6.77
CA MET A 408 32.61 -14.85 6.25
C MET A 408 31.96 -15.86 7.20
N ASP A 409 30.63 -15.76 7.27
CA ASP A 409 29.73 -16.87 7.51
C ASP A 409 29.75 -17.80 6.28
N PRO A 410 30.13 -19.09 6.40
CA PRO A 410 30.16 -20.04 5.29
C PRO A 410 28.83 -20.15 4.52
N GLU A 411 27.71 -19.76 5.16
CA GLU A 411 26.36 -19.83 4.59
C GLU A 411 25.99 -18.64 3.69
N GLY A 412 26.89 -17.67 3.49
CA GLY A 412 26.66 -16.52 2.59
C GLY A 412 25.66 -15.50 3.13
N VAL A 413 25.42 -15.50 4.45
CA VAL A 413 24.51 -14.59 5.14
C VAL A 413 25.19 -13.24 5.37
N TRP A 414 24.62 -12.18 4.80
CA TRP A 414 25.02 -10.81 5.05
C TRP A 414 24.08 -10.13 6.03
N ASP A 415 24.64 -9.27 6.89
CA ASP A 415 23.86 -8.38 7.74
C ASP A 415 24.31 -6.92 7.59
N ALA A 416 23.39 -6.00 7.83
CA ALA A 416 23.70 -4.58 8.04
C ALA A 416 22.95 -4.08 9.27
N GLU A 417 23.66 -3.36 10.14
CA GLU A 417 23.09 -2.69 11.30
C GLU A 417 23.15 -1.18 11.12
N LEU A 418 21.99 -0.53 11.21
CA LEU A 418 21.85 0.90 10.96
C LEU A 418 21.26 1.58 12.21
N PRO A 419 21.97 2.52 12.85
CA PRO A 419 21.40 3.35 13.91
C PRO A 419 20.37 4.27 13.30
N LEU A 420 19.08 4.14 13.62
CA LEU A 420 18.02 4.86 12.91
C LEU A 420 18.13 6.39 13.04
N PRO A 421 18.31 6.99 14.24
CA PRO A 421 18.41 8.44 14.37
C PRO A 421 19.60 9.05 13.61
N GLU A 422 20.74 8.35 13.57
CA GLU A 422 21.94 8.79 12.84
C GLU A 422 21.83 8.51 11.33
N THR A 423 21.25 7.38 10.95
CA THR A 423 21.05 6.98 9.54
C THR A 423 20.12 7.93 8.81
N PHE A 424 19.18 8.51 9.54
CA PHE A 424 18.18 9.45 9.03
C PHE A 424 18.50 10.92 9.37
N GLY A 425 19.39 11.18 10.33
CA GLY A 425 19.89 12.51 10.73
C GLY A 425 18.82 13.51 11.19
N ASP A 426 19.22 14.78 11.34
CA ASP A 426 18.31 15.94 11.51
C ASP A 426 17.54 16.29 10.22
N HIS A 427 17.48 15.39 9.24
CA HIS A 427 16.85 15.60 7.94
C HIS A 427 15.32 15.43 7.98
N GLY A 428 14.70 15.41 9.18
CA GLY A 428 13.24 15.35 9.35
C GLY A 428 12.62 13.99 9.03
N VAL A 429 13.41 12.93 8.82
CA VAL A 429 12.91 11.60 8.47
C VAL A 429 12.50 10.85 9.74
N THR A 430 11.21 10.84 10.06
CA THR A 430 10.68 10.04 11.18
C THR A 430 10.24 8.65 10.70
N LEU A 431 10.52 7.57 11.43
CA LEU A 431 10.11 6.21 10.98
C LEU A 431 8.59 6.03 11.08
N PHE A 432 7.99 6.58 12.13
CA PHE A 432 6.63 6.31 12.55
C PHE A 432 5.64 7.38 12.07
N HIS A 433 4.80 7.03 11.10
CA HIS A 433 3.68 7.82 10.59
C HIS A 433 2.38 7.01 10.69
N PRO A 434 1.63 7.11 11.79
CA PRO A 434 0.39 6.37 11.99
C PRO A 434 -0.56 6.50 10.81
N PHE A 435 -1.36 5.46 10.57
CA PHE A 435 -2.44 5.43 9.59
C PHE A 435 -1.99 5.59 8.13
N THR A 436 -0.71 5.38 7.84
CA THR A 436 -0.14 5.43 6.49
C THR A 436 0.52 4.12 6.10
N THR A 437 0.75 3.97 4.79
CA THR A 437 1.67 2.96 4.27
C THR A 437 3.00 3.62 3.94
N THR A 438 4.10 3.10 4.48
CA THR A 438 5.47 3.50 4.12
C THR A 438 6.07 2.46 3.19
N PHE A 439 6.53 2.88 2.03
CA PHE A 439 7.31 2.06 1.11
C PHE A 439 8.79 2.13 1.49
N VAL A 440 9.45 1.00 1.66
CA VAL A 440 10.88 0.93 1.96
C VAL A 440 11.56 0.16 0.85
N GLU A 441 12.54 0.78 0.19
CA GLU A 441 13.33 0.12 -0.85
C GLU A 441 14.79 0.08 -0.41
N VAL A 442 15.36 -1.12 -0.34
CA VAL A 442 16.74 -1.34 0.07
C VAL A 442 17.54 -1.93 -1.08
N THR A 443 18.69 -1.34 -1.38
CA THR A 443 19.64 -1.83 -2.39
C THR A 443 20.91 -2.34 -1.70
N VAL A 444 21.33 -3.56 -2.06
CA VAL A 444 22.59 -4.20 -1.62
C VAL A 444 23.43 -4.58 -2.84
N ASN A 445 24.68 -5.01 -2.66
CA ASN A 445 25.43 -5.66 -3.73
C ASN A 445 25.17 -7.17 -3.75
N ARG A 446 25.31 -7.78 -4.92
CA ARG A 446 25.39 -9.23 -5.11
C ARG A 446 26.62 -9.60 -5.93
N ASP A 447 27.44 -10.51 -5.42
CA ASP A 447 28.65 -10.94 -6.11
C ASP A 447 28.90 -12.46 -6.01
N PRO A 448 29.72 -13.03 -6.92
CA PRO A 448 30.27 -14.37 -6.76
C PRO A 448 31.07 -14.51 -5.46
N MET A 449 30.95 -15.66 -4.82
CA MET A 449 31.66 -16.01 -3.60
C MET A 449 32.93 -16.82 -3.90
N PRO A 450 34.00 -16.71 -3.09
CA PRO A 450 34.20 -15.66 -2.07
C PRO A 450 34.35 -14.26 -2.71
N PHE A 451 33.94 -13.20 -1.99
CA PHE A 451 34.07 -11.81 -2.47
C PHE A 451 35.52 -11.31 -2.52
N ALA A 452 36.43 -11.95 -1.81
CA ALA A 452 37.84 -11.56 -1.67
C ALA A 452 38.72 -12.02 -2.86
N THR A 453 40.03 -11.81 -2.75
CA THR A 453 41.06 -12.06 -3.78
C THR A 453 41.28 -13.53 -4.16
N ASP A 454 40.61 -14.48 -3.51
CA ASP A 454 40.65 -15.89 -3.91
C ASP A 454 39.87 -16.10 -5.22
N PRO A 455 40.23 -17.12 -6.03
CA PRO A 455 39.44 -17.46 -7.19
C PRO A 455 37.98 -17.72 -6.79
N ASN A 456 37.04 -16.96 -7.36
CA ASN A 456 35.62 -17.15 -7.07
C ASN A 456 35.17 -18.56 -7.50
N ARG A 457 34.08 -19.05 -6.90
CA ARG A 457 33.52 -20.38 -7.11
C ARG A 457 32.62 -20.48 -8.35
N ILE A 458 32.56 -19.46 -9.20
CA ILE A 458 31.74 -19.47 -10.42
C ILE A 458 32.61 -19.58 -11.68
N CYS A 459 33.73 -18.86 -11.72
CA CYS A 459 34.57 -18.75 -12.90
C CYS A 459 36.02 -18.46 -12.51
N ILE A 460 36.92 -19.37 -12.93
CA ILE A 460 38.37 -19.27 -12.72
C ILE A 460 39.09 -19.54 -14.05
N PHE A 461 40.29 -18.97 -14.22
CA PHE A 461 41.17 -19.32 -15.34
C PHE A 461 42.06 -20.52 -14.96
N GLY A 462 41.89 -21.68 -15.62
CA GLY A 462 42.69 -22.89 -15.39
C GLY A 462 42.02 -24.16 -15.94
N LEU A 463 42.78 -25.25 -16.16
CA LEU A 463 42.26 -26.54 -16.67
C LEU A 463 41.65 -27.44 -15.59
N ASP A 464 42.01 -27.25 -14.31
CA ASP A 464 41.57 -28.11 -13.20
C ASP A 464 40.66 -27.36 -12.22
N TRP A 465 39.36 -27.64 -12.29
CA TRP A 465 38.39 -27.27 -11.26
C TRP A 465 38.31 -28.41 -10.23
N LYS A 466 38.98 -28.27 -9.09
CA LYS A 466 38.70 -29.15 -7.94
C LYS A 466 37.51 -28.55 -7.20
N GLY A 467 36.32 -29.04 -7.56
CA GLY A 467 35.03 -28.59 -7.03
C GLY A 467 34.82 -28.92 -5.56
#